data_AF-A0A2N1UU89-F1
#
_entry.id   AF-A0A2N1UU89-F1
#
_cell.length_a   1.000
_cell.length_b   1.000
_cell.length_c   1.000
_cell.angle_alpha   90.00
_cell.angle_beta   90.00
_cell.angle_gamma   90.00
#
_symmetry.space_group_name_H-M   'P 1'
#
loop_
_entity.id
_entity.type
_entity.pdbx_description
1 polymer ?
#
loop_
_entity_poly.entity_id
_entity_poly.type
_entity_poly.pdbx_seq_one_letter_code
_entity_poly.pdbx_strand_id
1 'polypeptide(L)'
;MSDLNADADELSPELEREQLALFAENFHRFVLEAIPRLEHDFQQDTLVEMLSLAQHYSQAFEQYSQHDDPLAWQYLQTARRLVTTICRLLGKPEDKL
;
A
#
# COMPACT_ATOMS: atom_id res chain seq x y z
N MET A 1 6.93 25.51 -34.52
CA MET A 1 7.04 25.21 -33.09
C MET A 1 6.28 23.92 -32.90
N SER A 2 6.99 22.79 -32.85
CA SER A 2 6.37 21.48 -32.73
C SER A 2 6.29 21.11 -31.26
N ASP A 3 5.13 20.58 -30.90
CA ASP A 3 4.65 20.40 -29.56
C ASP A 3 5.60 19.56 -28.70
N LEU A 4 6.08 20.20 -27.63
CA LEU A 4 6.47 19.52 -26.39
C LEU A 4 5.18 18.99 -25.76
N ASN A 5 4.73 17.80 -26.16
CA ASN A 5 3.76 17.07 -25.37
C ASN A 5 4.43 15.79 -24.88
N ALA A 6 4.63 15.80 -23.57
CA ALA A 6 5.19 14.77 -22.75
C ALA A 6 4.75 13.36 -23.19
N ASP A 7 5.71 12.59 -23.70
CA ASP A 7 5.78 11.18 -23.37
C ASP A 7 5.92 11.12 -21.85
N ALA A 8 4.78 11.03 -21.15
CA ALA A 8 4.80 10.46 -19.82
C ALA A 8 5.31 9.04 -20.03
N ASP A 9 6.54 8.77 -19.59
CA ASP A 9 7.21 7.47 -19.69
C ASP A 9 6.26 6.37 -19.18
N GLU A 10 5.49 5.76 -20.07
CA GLU A 10 4.81 4.51 -19.81
C GLU A 10 5.92 3.49 -19.59
N LEU A 11 6.03 3.04 -18.34
CA LEU A 11 6.99 2.01 -17.97
C LEU A 11 6.70 0.77 -18.84
N SER A 12 7.76 0.07 -19.25
CA SER A 12 7.54 -1.20 -19.94
C SER A 12 6.78 -2.16 -19.02
N PRO A 13 5.90 -3.04 -19.55
CA PRO A 13 5.15 -4.00 -18.72
C PRO A 13 6.03 -4.90 -17.85
N GLU A 14 7.27 -5.13 -18.26
CA GLU A 14 8.27 -5.88 -17.50
C GLU A 14 8.74 -5.08 -16.28
N LEU A 15 9.00 -3.79 -16.45
CA LEU A 15 9.43 -2.88 -15.39
C LEU A 15 8.29 -2.62 -14.38
N GLU A 16 7.04 -2.55 -14.83
CA GLU A 16 5.87 -2.46 -13.94
C GLU A 16 5.72 -3.71 -13.06
N ARG A 17 5.95 -4.90 -13.62
CA ARG A 17 5.94 -6.16 -12.86
C ARG A 17 7.08 -6.25 -11.85
N GLU A 18 8.28 -5.82 -12.22
CA GLU A 18 9.42 -5.76 -11.29
C GLU A 18 9.15 -4.79 -10.14
N GLN A 19 8.58 -3.63 -10.43
CA GLN A 19 8.16 -2.67 -9.40
C GLN A 19 7.08 -3.26 -8.48
N LEU A 20 6.05 -3.91 -9.04
CA LEU A 20 5.01 -4.56 -8.26
C LEU A 20 5.60 -5.65 -7.34
N ALA A 21 6.55 -6.45 -7.84
CA ALA A 21 7.23 -7.47 -7.05
C ALA A 21 8.04 -6.86 -5.89
N LEU A 22 8.77 -5.76 -6.13
CA LEU A 22 9.49 -5.03 -5.08
C LEU A 22 8.53 -4.41 -4.05
N PHE A 23 7.42 -3.83 -4.48
CA PHE A 23 6.39 -3.31 -3.60
C PHE A 23 5.76 -4.41 -2.73
N ALA A 24 5.46 -5.56 -3.34
CA ALA A 24 4.93 -6.73 -2.67
C ALA A 24 5.91 -7.28 -1.61
N GLU A 25 7.21 -7.34 -1.92
CA GLU A 25 8.24 -7.77 -0.97
C GLU A 25 8.33 -6.81 0.22
N ASN A 26 8.38 -5.50 -0.04
CA ASN A 26 8.45 -4.48 1.00
C ASN A 26 7.19 -4.48 1.87
N PHE A 27 6.01 -4.67 1.26
CA PHE A 27 4.75 -4.81 1.99
C PHE A 27 4.75 -6.05 2.88
N HIS A 28 5.22 -7.19 2.38
CA HIS A 28 5.36 -8.40 3.20
C HIS A 28 6.28 -8.18 4.40
N ARG A 29 7.43 -7.54 4.18
CA ARG A 29 8.36 -7.21 5.27
C ARG A 29 7.71 -6.31 6.30
N PHE A 30 7.00 -5.27 5.85
CA PHE A 30 6.21 -4.41 6.73
C PHE A 30 5.17 -5.19 7.52
N VAL A 31 4.37 -6.05 6.89
CA VAL A 31 3.35 -6.86 7.58
C VAL A 31 3.97 -7.78 8.63
N LEU A 32 5.06 -8.46 8.28
CA LEU A 32 5.75 -9.41 9.17
C LEU A 32 6.51 -8.72 10.31
N GLU A 33 6.98 -7.48 10.12
CA GLU A 33 7.76 -6.78 11.15
C GLU A 33 6.92 -5.81 11.98
N ALA A 34 5.91 -5.17 11.39
CA ALA A 34 5.13 -4.12 12.05
C ALA A 34 3.93 -4.68 12.82
N ILE A 35 3.24 -5.71 12.30
CA ILE A 35 2.09 -6.29 13.01
C ILE A 35 2.51 -6.91 14.35
N PRO A 36 3.59 -7.70 14.45
CA PRO A 36 4.02 -8.24 15.75
C PRO A 36 4.43 -7.16 16.75
N ARG A 37 4.87 -5.98 16.28
CA ARG A 37 5.16 -4.85 17.17
C ARG A 37 3.91 -4.31 17.84
N LEU A 38 2.72 -4.43 17.22
CA LEU A 38 1.46 -4.07 17.87
C LEU A 38 1.14 -4.97 19.07
N GLU A 39 1.58 -6.22 19.08
CA GLU A 39 1.36 -7.11 20.23
C GLU A 39 2.22 -6.73 21.44
N HIS A 40 3.33 -6.02 21.20
CA HIS A 40 4.33 -5.69 22.23
C HIS A 40 4.31 -4.23 22.66
N ASP A 41 4.00 -3.29 21.75
CA ASP A 41 4.06 -1.85 22.02
C ASP A 41 2.86 -1.15 21.37
N PHE A 42 1.77 -1.03 22.13
CA PHE A 42 0.52 -0.43 21.69
C PHE A 42 0.54 1.10 21.87
N GLN A 43 1.60 1.74 21.39
CA GLN A 43 1.74 3.19 21.41
C GLN A 43 0.96 3.83 20.25
N GLN A 44 0.27 4.92 20.56
CA GLN A 44 -0.55 5.63 19.60
C GLN A 44 0.27 6.16 18.41
N ASP A 45 1.49 6.63 18.65
CA ASP A 45 2.36 7.16 17.60
C ASP A 45 2.78 6.05 16.61
N THR A 46 3.11 4.86 17.11
CA THR A 46 3.41 3.68 16.28
C THR A 46 2.21 3.28 15.42
N LEU A 47 1.00 3.29 15.99
CA LEU A 47 -0.23 3.02 15.23
C LEU A 47 -0.47 4.07 14.13
N VAL A 48 -0.15 5.35 14.37
CA VAL A 48 -0.27 6.41 13.35
C VAL A 48 0.73 6.21 12.22
N GLU A 49 1.99 5.88 12.53
CA GLU A 49 3.02 5.57 11.53
C GLU A 49 2.63 4.36 10.68
N MET A 50 2.15 3.29 11.33
CA MET A 50 1.68 2.10 10.64
C MET A 50 0.47 2.37 9.75
N LEU A 51 -0.44 3.25 10.19
CA LEU A 51 -1.58 3.67 9.36
C LEU A 51 -1.10 4.36 8.08
N SER A 52 -0.13 5.28 8.20
CA SER A 52 0.43 5.99 7.05
C SER A 52 1.09 5.03 6.05
N LEU A 53 1.86 4.05 6.53
CA LEU A 53 2.47 3.02 5.69
C LEU A 53 1.43 2.13 5.02
N ALA A 54 0.43 1.65 5.77
CA ALA A 54 -0.63 0.80 5.22
C ALA A 54 -1.45 1.54 4.14
N GLN A 55 -1.71 2.83 4.33
CA GLN A 55 -2.36 3.69 3.33
C GLN A 55 -1.50 3.87 2.08
N HIS A 56 -0.20 4.11 2.24
CA HIS A 56 0.74 4.21 1.13
C HIS A 56 0.74 2.94 0.27
N TYR A 57 0.84 1.77 0.88
CA TYR A 57 0.79 0.51 0.15
C TYR A 57 -0.58 0.25 -0.49
N SER A 58 -1.69 0.59 0.19
CA SER A 58 -3.02 0.48 -0.41
C SER A 58 -3.14 1.32 -1.68
N GLN A 59 -2.64 2.55 -1.69
CA GLN A 59 -2.68 3.42 -2.87
C GLN A 59 -1.79 2.89 -3.99
N ALA A 60 -0.59 2.41 -3.67
CA ALA A 60 0.31 1.81 -4.65
C ALA A 60 -0.33 0.59 -5.32
N PHE A 61 -0.86 -0.36 -4.54
CA PHE A 61 -1.51 -1.56 -5.11
C PHE A 61 -2.80 -1.22 -5.88
N GLU A 62 -3.50 -0.15 -5.52
CA GLU A 62 -4.66 0.32 -6.29
C GLU A 62 -4.27 0.73 -7.70
N GLN A 63 -3.16 1.45 -7.86
CA GLN A 63 -2.62 1.83 -9.17
C GLN A 63 -2.28 0.58 -10.01
N TYR A 64 -1.60 -0.40 -9.41
CA TYR A 64 -1.26 -1.64 -10.12
C TYR A 64 -2.47 -2.55 -10.41
N SER A 65 -3.52 -2.51 -9.58
CA SER A 65 -4.73 -3.34 -9.76
C SER A 65 -5.59 -2.91 -10.95
N GLN A 66 -5.41 -1.68 -11.46
CA GLN A 66 -6.10 -1.19 -12.65
C GLN A 66 -5.65 -1.92 -13.93
N HIS A 67 -4.56 -2.69 -13.86
CA HIS A 67 -4.01 -3.49 -14.96
C HIS A 67 -4.45 -4.97 -14.93
N ASP A 68 -5.55 -5.30 -14.23
CA ASP A 68 -6.11 -6.67 -14.11
C ASP A 68 -5.14 -7.72 -13.53
N ASP A 69 -4.10 -7.29 -12.80
CA ASP A 69 -3.18 -8.21 -12.12
C ASP A 69 -3.86 -8.82 -10.86
N PRO A 70 -4.11 -10.14 -10.81
CA PRO A 70 -4.77 -10.78 -9.68
C PRO A 70 -3.98 -10.67 -8.37
N LEU A 71 -2.64 -10.59 -8.46
CA LEU A 71 -1.75 -10.48 -7.32
C LEU A 71 -1.84 -9.07 -6.73
N ALA A 72 -1.83 -8.03 -7.56
CA ALA A 72 -2.02 -6.64 -7.13
C ALA A 72 -3.35 -6.46 -6.40
N TRP A 73 -4.43 -7.09 -6.88
CA TRP A 73 -5.73 -7.04 -6.22
C TRP A 73 -5.71 -7.68 -4.82
N GLN A 74 -5.06 -8.83 -4.65
CA GLN A 74 -4.94 -9.48 -3.33
C GLN A 74 -4.16 -8.62 -2.33
N TYR A 75 -3.06 -8.01 -2.79
CA TYR A 75 -2.30 -7.08 -1.97
C TYR A 75 -3.09 -5.84 -1.59
N LEU A 76 -3.85 -5.27 -2.53
CA LEU A 76 -4.77 -4.15 -2.26
C LEU A 76 -5.78 -4.49 -1.16
N GLN A 77 -6.45 -5.64 -1.27
CA GLN A 77 -7.42 -6.07 -0.24
C GLN A 77 -6.77 -6.24 1.14
N THR A 78 -5.54 -6.75 1.16
CA THR A 78 -4.79 -6.95 2.41
C THR A 78 -4.37 -5.63 3.04
N ALA A 79 -3.83 -4.71 2.24
CA ALA A 79 -3.46 -3.36 2.68
C ALA A 79 -4.69 -2.59 3.21
N ARG A 80 -5.83 -2.63 2.50
CA ARG A 80 -7.09 -2.02 2.95
C ARG A 80 -7.58 -2.59 4.28
N ARG A 81 -7.54 -3.91 4.46
CA ARG A 81 -7.90 -4.54 5.74
C ARG A 81 -7.00 -4.07 6.87
N LEU A 82 -5.70 -3.95 6.62
CA LEU A 82 -4.75 -3.46 7.62
C LEU A 82 -5.04 -2.00 7.99
N VAL A 83 -5.31 -1.14 7.01
CA VAL A 83 -5.75 0.25 7.24
C VAL A 83 -7.00 0.29 8.13
N THR A 84 -8.03 -0.49 7.80
CA THR A 84 -9.26 -0.56 8.61
C THR A 84 -8.97 -1.02 10.03
N THR A 85 -8.17 -2.07 10.21
CA THR A 85 -7.78 -2.56 11.54
C THR A 85 -7.07 -1.47 12.35
N ILE A 86 -6.07 -0.80 11.79
CA ILE A 86 -5.33 0.24 12.50
C ILE A 86 -6.23 1.44 12.84
N CYS A 87 -7.12 1.85 11.92
CA CYS A 87 -8.10 2.89 12.21
C CYS A 87 -9.02 2.53 13.38
N ARG A 88 -9.48 1.28 13.46
CA ARG A 88 -10.27 0.80 14.61
C ARG A 88 -9.48 0.86 15.91
N LEU A 89 -8.21 0.46 15.89
CA LEU A 89 -7.33 0.52 17.06
C LEU A 89 -7.08 1.96 17.53
N LEU A 90 -7.04 2.91 16.60
CA LEU A 90 -6.94 4.35 16.87
C LEU A 90 -8.29 5.01 17.22
N GLY A 91 -9.40 4.27 17.22
CA GLY A 91 -10.75 4.82 17.45
C GLY A 91 -11.23 5.78 16.35
N LYS A 92 -10.68 5.69 15.13
CA LYS A 92 -11.09 6.52 13.99
C LYS A 92 -12.31 5.92 13.26
N PRO A 93 -13.27 6.75 12.81
CA PRO A 93 -14.43 6.29 12.07
C PRO A 93 -14.04 5.76 10.68
N GLU A 94 -14.69 4.68 10.26
CA GLU A 94 -14.44 3.99 8.98
C GLU A 94 -14.87 4.79 7.75
N ASP A 95 -15.74 5.80 7.94
CA ASP A 95 -16.37 6.59 6.87
C ASP A 95 -15.44 7.62 6.19
N LYS A 96 -14.15 7.66 6.57
CA LYS A 96 -13.13 8.57 6.03
C LYS A 96 -11.93 7.86 5.41
N LEU A 97 -12.05 6.57 5.14
CA LEU A 97 -11.03 5.74 4.53
C LEU A 97 -11.14 5.71 3.00
#